data_AF-A0A2E7MP64-F1
#
_entry.id   AF-A0A2E7MP64-F1
#
_cell.length_a   1.000
_cell.length_b   1.000
_cell.length_c   1.000
_cell.angle_alpha   90.00
_cell.angle_beta   90.00
_cell.angle_gamma   90.00
#
_symmetry.space_group_name_H-M   'P 1'
#
loop_
_entity.id
_entity.type
_entity.pdbx_description
1 polymer ?
#
loop_
_entity_poly.entity_id
_entity_poly.type
_entity_poly.pdbx_seq_one_letter_code
_entity_poly.pdbx_strand_id
1 'polypeptide(L)' 'AVAILPGLNGQISTGNDQILYPYQSSLSGNSQAQALFGYSFTSLNGDLVIGSPGRNIIGNTAAGAFYYLSYVN' A
#
# COMPACT_ATOMS: atom_id res chain seq x y z
N ALA A 1 1.51 -7.25 -0.11
CA ALA A 1 2.45 -6.22 0.39
C ALA A 1 2.88 -5.38 -0.79
N VAL A 2 3.38 -4.16 -0.55
CA VAL A 2 3.96 -3.29 -1.60
C VAL A 2 5.39 -2.95 -1.20
N ALA A 3 6.35 -3.13 -2.11
CA ALA A 3 7.74 -2.75 -1.87
C ALA A 3 8.03 -1.40 -2.56
N ILE A 4 8.65 -0.48 -1.82
CA ILE A 4 9.19 0.77 -2.33
C ILE A 4 10.71 0.67 -2.24
N LEU A 5 11.38 0.84 -3.38
CA LEU A 5 12.84 0.79 -3.52
C LEU A 5 13.31 2.18 -3.97
N PRO A 6 13.59 3.11 -3.04
CA PRO A 6 13.90 4.49 -3.39
C PRO A 6 15.17 4.59 -4.23
N GLY A 7 15.15 5.50 -5.19
CA GLY A 7 16.35 5.86 -5.92
C GLY A 7 17.21 6.86 -5.14
N LEU A 8 18.53 6.81 -5.35
CA LEU A 8 19.48 7.86 -4.97
C LEU A 8 20.27 8.27 -6.21
N ASN A 9 20.24 9.56 -6.57
CA ASN A 9 20.95 10.09 -7.75
C ASN A 9 20.63 9.35 -9.06
N GLY A 10 19.36 8.96 -9.25
CA GLY A 10 18.90 8.24 -10.45
C GLY A 10 19.28 6.76 -10.51
N GLN A 11 19.85 6.20 -9.44
CA GLN A 11 20.16 4.78 -9.30
C GLN A 11 19.28 4.13 -8.24
N ILE A 12 19.04 2.82 -8.34
CA ILE A 12 18.41 2.06 -7.26
C ILE A 12 19.32 2.12 -6.02
N SER A 13 18.76 2.45 -4.86
CA SER A 13 19.46 2.42 -3.58
C SER A 13 18.81 1.37 -2.68
N THR A 14 19.61 0.62 -1.93
CA THR A 14 19.12 -0.33 -0.91
C THR A 14 19.05 0.29 0.48
N GLY A 15 19.41 1.58 0.62
CA GLY A 15 19.57 2.22 1.93
C GLY A 15 18.24 2.52 2.64
N ASN A 16 17.14 2.60 1.90
CA ASN A 16 15.83 3.04 2.39
C ASN A 16 14.68 2.18 1.85
N ASP A 17 14.94 0.91 1.54
CA ASP A 17 13.90 0.00 1.05
C ASP A 17 12.80 -0.14 2.11
N GLN A 18 11.55 -0.02 1.68
CA GLN A 18 10.38 -0.16 2.54
C GLN A 18 9.46 -1.23 2.01
N ILE A 19 8.98 -2.11 2.89
CA ILE A 19 7.90 -3.04 2.57
C ILE A 19 6.67 -2.61 3.36
N LEU A 20 5.65 -2.17 2.64
CA LEU A 20 4.39 -1.73 3.19
C LEU A 20 3.42 -2.92 3.34
N TYR A 21 2.80 -2.97 4.51
CA TYR A 21 1.76 -3.92 4.86
C TYR A 21 0.47 -3.19 5.26
N PRO A 22 -0.71 -3.80 5.10
CA PRO A 22 -1.98 -3.14 5.39
C PRO A 22 -2.20 -2.78 6.87
N TYR A 23 -1.34 -3.21 7.79
CA TYR A 23 -1.45 -3.01 9.25
C TYR A 23 -0.37 -2.07 9.82
N GLN A 24 0.45 -1.44 8.97
CA GLN A 24 1.48 -0.51 9.44
C GLN A 24 0.85 0.79 9.96
N SER A 25 1.48 1.47 10.92
CA SER A 25 0.94 2.71 11.52
C SER A 25 0.64 3.81 10.51
N SER A 26 1.36 3.86 9.39
CA SER A 26 1.17 4.82 8.31
C SER A 26 0.01 4.48 7.36
N LEU A 27 -0.65 3.34 7.53
CA LEU A 27 -1.86 2.93 6.82
C LEU A 27 -2.92 2.53 7.86
N SER A 28 -4.09 3.17 7.85
CA SER A 28 -5.13 3.01 8.87
C SER A 28 -5.94 1.68 8.79
N GLY A 29 -5.32 0.59 8.33
CA GLY A 29 -6.00 -0.69 8.14
C GLY A 29 -5.45 -1.82 9.00
N ASN A 30 -5.93 -3.03 8.71
CA ASN A 30 -5.47 -4.27 9.34
C ASN A 30 -5.26 -5.36 8.29
N SER A 31 -4.49 -6.39 8.66
CA SER A 31 -4.31 -7.59 7.83
C SER A 31 -5.58 -8.40 7.71
N GLN A 32 -5.84 -8.87 6.50
CA GLN A 32 -6.87 -9.87 6.22
C GLN A 32 -6.31 -10.84 5.17
N ALA A 33 -6.49 -12.14 5.40
CA ALA A 33 -6.18 -13.15 4.41
C ALA A 33 -6.98 -12.92 3.12
N GLN A 34 -6.36 -13.22 1.98
CA GLN A 34 -6.97 -13.09 0.66
C GLN A 34 -7.46 -11.67 0.30
N ALA A 35 -7.08 -10.64 1.05
CA ALA A 35 -7.47 -9.26 0.72
C ALA A 35 -6.79 -8.73 -0.55
N LEU A 36 -5.68 -9.36 -0.98
CA LEU A 36 -4.91 -8.98 -2.16
C LEU A 36 -4.34 -7.56 -2.06
N PHE A 37 -3.92 -7.14 -0.86
CA PHE A 37 -3.27 -5.84 -0.67
C PHE A 37 -2.01 -5.71 -1.53
N GLY A 38 -1.96 -4.67 -2.36
CA GLY A 38 -0.88 -4.43 -3.31
C GLY A 38 -1.14 -5.02 -4.69
N TYR A 39 -2.36 -5.51 -4.97
CA TYR A 39 -2.71 -6.05 -6.28
C TYR A 39 -2.59 -4.99 -7.40
N SER A 40 -2.94 -3.75 -7.09
CA SER A 40 -2.73 -2.58 -7.94
C SER A 40 -2.28 -1.40 -7.10
N PHE A 41 -1.60 -0.43 -7.73
CA PHE A 41 -1.23 0.81 -7.07
C PHE A 41 -1.09 1.95 -8.09
N THR A 42 -1.18 3.18 -7.61
CA THR A 42 -0.89 4.39 -8.39
C THR A 42 -0.35 5.48 -7.47
N SER A 43 0.34 6.45 -8.05
CA SER A 43 0.66 7.69 -7.36
C SER A 43 -0.28 8.81 -7.80
N LEU A 44 -0.77 9.60 -6.85
CA LEU A 44 -1.59 10.77 -7.09
C LEU A 44 -1.10 11.91 -6.20
N ASN A 45 -0.58 12.98 -6.81
CA ASN A 45 -0.04 14.15 -6.10
C ASN A 45 1.02 13.81 -5.03
N GLY A 46 1.82 12.77 -5.25
CA GLY A 46 2.83 12.30 -4.30
C GLY A 46 2.34 11.25 -3.31
N ASP A 47 1.03 11.15 -3.09
CA ASP A 47 0.46 10.06 -2.29
C ASP A 47 0.53 8.74 -3.06
N LEU A 48 0.64 7.64 -2.32
CA LEU A 48 0.57 6.29 -2.87
C LEU A 48 -0.78 5.67 -2.52
N VAL A 49 -1.58 5.35 -3.55
CA VAL A 49 -2.86 4.63 -3.41
C VAL A 49 -2.65 3.17 -3.77
N ILE A 50 -3.12 2.26 -2.92
CA ILE A 50 -2.90 0.83 -3.00
C ILE A 50 -4.24 0.10 -2.99
N GLY A 51 -4.48 -0.71 -4.03
CA GLY A 51 -5.68 -1.53 -4.17
C GLY A 51 -5.59 -2.85 -3.38
N SER A 52 -6.75 -3.29 -2.88
CA SER A 52 -6.94 -4.53 -2.13
C SER A 52 -8.30 -5.13 -2.49
N PRO A 53 -8.46 -5.69 -3.71
CA PRO A 53 -9.76 -6.09 -4.25
C PRO A 53 -10.44 -7.25 -3.49
N GLY A 54 -9.69 -8.09 -2.78
CA GLY A 54 -10.25 -9.17 -1.97
C GLY A 54 -10.69 -8.75 -0.56
N ARG A 55 -10.64 -7.45 -0.24
CA ARG A 55 -10.96 -6.95 1.10
C ARG A 55 -12.44 -7.17 1.43
N ASN A 56 -12.70 -7.69 2.63
CA ASN A 56 -14.05 -7.76 3.17
C ASN A 56 -14.40 -6.43 3.84
N ILE A 57 -15.60 -5.94 3.58
CA ILE A 57 -16.18 -4.73 4.18
C ILE A 57 -17.51 -5.14 4.78
N ILE A 58 -17.76 -4.79 6.04
CA ILE A 58 -18.91 -5.17 6.88
C ILE A 58 -20.06 -5.84 6.09
N GLY A 59 -20.23 -7.15 6.27
CA GLY A 59 -21.29 -7.95 5.65
C GLY A 59 -21.07 -8.37 4.19
N ASN A 60 -20.02 -7.85 3.53
CA ASN A 60 -19.72 -8.11 2.12
C ASN A 60 -18.33 -8.74 1.96
N THR A 61 -18.31 -9.90 1.31
CA THR A 61 -17.06 -10.60 0.96
C THR A 61 -16.47 -10.01 -0.31
N ALA A 62 -15.14 -9.84 -0.35
CA ALA A 62 -14.39 -9.33 -1.51
C ALA A 62 -14.98 -8.05 -2.15
N ALA A 63 -15.51 -7.14 -1.33
CA ALA A 63 -16.03 -5.84 -1.78
C ALA A 63 -14.91 -4.91 -2.29
N GLY A 64 -13.68 -5.17 -1.86
CA GLY A 64 -12.51 -4.37 -2.19
C GLY A 64 -12.35 -3.16 -1.29
N ALA A 65 -11.13 -2.64 -1.25
CA ALA A 65 -10.79 -1.38 -0.63
C ALA A 65 -9.55 -0.78 -1.28
N PHE A 66 -9.34 0.51 -1.05
CA PHE A 66 -8.06 1.16 -1.26
C PHE A 66 -7.49 1.64 0.07
N TYR A 67 -6.16 1.68 0.12
CA TYR A 67 -5.37 2.23 1.21
C TYR A 67 -4.56 3.38 0.61
N TYR A 68 -4.25 4.40 1.39
CA TYR A 68 -3.40 5.48 0.92
C TYR A 68 -2.32 5.80 1.95
N LEU A 69 -1.08 5.95 1.46
CA LEU A 69 0.03 6.48 2.22
C LEU A 69 0.23 7.92 1.75
N SER A 70 0.04 8.88 2.65
CA SER A 70 0.25 10.28 2.29
C SER A 70 1.72 10.64 2.34
N TYR A 71 2.20 11.34 1.32
CA TYR A 71 3.51 11.96 1.35
C TYR A 71 3.42 13.30 2.07
N VAL A 72 3.87 13.33 3.32
CA VAL A 72 3.98 14.57 4.09
C VAL A 72 5.33 15.19 3.76
N ASN A 73 5.33 16.37 3.15
CA ASN A 73 6.52 17.20 2.99
C ASN A 73 7.05 17.65 4.36
#